data_AF-A0A0L0FWR2-F1
#
_entry.id   AF-A0A0L0FWR2-F1
#
_cell.length_a   1.000
_cell.length_b   1.000
_cell.length_c   1.000
_cell.angle_alpha   90.00
_cell.angle_beta   90.00
_cell.angle_gamma   90.00
#
_symmetry.space_group_name_H-M   'P 1'
#
loop_
_entity.id
_entity.type
_entity.pdbx_description
1 polymer ?
#
loop_
_entity_poly.entity_id
_entity_poly.type
_entity_poly.pdbx_seq_one_letter_code
_entity_poly.pdbx_strand_id
1 'polypeptide(L)' 'HRDLKPENLLLDKNYNLKIADFGLAAFQANTDQLLDQSCGTPHYASPEKYHMPVMRNTTT' A
#
# COMPACT_ATOMS: atom_id res chain seq x y z
N HIS A 1 -0.12 -1.12 5.00
CA HIS A 1 -0.97 -2.17 4.40
C HIS A 1 -0.75 -2.30 2.90
N ARG A 2 -0.84 -1.21 2.13
CA ARG A 2 -0.57 -1.14 0.68
C ARG A 2 -1.53 -1.94 -0.23
N ASP A 3 -2.43 -2.76 0.32
CA ASP A 3 -3.54 -3.42 -0.37
C ASP A 3 -4.83 -3.40 0.46
N LEU A 4 -5.42 -2.21 0.65
CA LEU A 4 -6.73 -2.08 1.30
C LEU A 4 -7.83 -2.23 0.25
N LYS A 5 -8.75 -3.16 0.50
CA LYS A 5 -9.88 -3.48 -0.37
C LYS A 5 -10.97 -4.17 0.46
N PRO A 6 -12.25 -4.16 0.04
CA PRO A 6 -13.34 -4.76 0.80
C PRO A 6 -13.09 -6.23 1.19
N GLU A 7 -12.41 -6.99 0.35
CA GLU A 7 -12.06 -8.40 0.58
C GLU A 7 -11.11 -8.57 1.78
N ASN A 8 -10.31 -7.54 2.09
CA ASN A 8 -9.36 -7.51 3.20
C ASN A 8 -9.95 -6.85 4.47
N LEU A 9 -11.23 -6.48 4.44
CA LEU A 9 -11.97 -5.88 5.55
C LEU A 9 -12.95 -6.89 6.13
N LEU A 10 -12.52 -7.59 7.17
CA LEU A 10 -13.31 -8.63 7.84
C LEU A 10 -14.13 -8.03 8.97
N LEU A 11 -15.31 -8.60 9.22
CA LEU A 11 -16.13 -8.28 10.39
C LEU A 11 -16.10 -9.45 11.36
N ASP A 12 -15.94 -9.15 12.65
CA ASP A 12 -16.20 -10.14 13.69
C ASP A 12 -17.69 -10.22 14.05
N LYS A 13 -18.03 -11.15 14.96
CA LYS A 13 -19.41 -11.39 15.42
C LYS A 13 -20.11 -10.18 16.04
N ASN A 14 -19.36 -9.16 16.45
CA ASN A 14 -19.86 -7.93 17.05
C ASN A 14 -19.81 -6.76 16.06
N TYR A 15 -19.61 -7.03 14.76
CA TYR A 15 -19.46 -6.03 13.70
C TYR A 15 -18.25 -5.11 13.89
N ASN A 16 -17.20 -5.55 14.59
CA ASN A 16 -15.94 -4.79 14.59
C ASN A 16 -15.17 -5.07 13.30
N LEU A 17 -14.72 -3.99 12.65
CA LEU A 17 -13.87 -4.05 11.47
C LEU A 17 -12.46 -4.51 11.84
N LYS A 18 -11.96 -5.51 11.12
CA LYS A 18 -10.59 -6.04 11.22
C LYS A 18 -9.95 -6.04 9.85
N ILE A 19 -8.72 -5.56 9.78
CA ILE A 19 -7.94 -5.57 8.55
C ILE A 19 -7.20 -6.92 8.47
N ALA A 20 -7.28 -7.57 7.31
CA ALA A 20 -6.60 -8.82 7.00
C ALA A 20 -5.67 -8.67 5.80
N ASP A 21 -4.80 -9.66 5.58
CA ASP A 21 -3.84 -9.74 4.48
C ASP A 21 -2.73 -8.65 4.49
N PHE A 22 -1.73 -8.88 5.33
CA PHE A 22 -0.55 -8.03 5.45
C PHE A 22 0.59 -8.43 4.49
N GLY A 23 0.34 -9.23 3.45
CA GLY A 23 1.38 -9.74 2.54
C GLY A 23 2.15 -8.65 1.80
N LEU A 24 1.56 -7.45 1.66
CA LEU A 24 2.16 -6.27 1.07
C LEU A 24 2.47 -5.17 2.10
N ALA A 25 2.32 -5.44 3.39
CA ALA A 25 2.64 -4.47 4.43
C ALA A 25 4.15 -4.22 4.47
N ALA A 26 4.53 -2.96 4.71
CA ALA A 26 5.90 -2.56 4.93
C ALA A 26 5.94 -1.68 6.19
N PHE A 27 6.96 -1.92 7.01
CA PHE A 27 7.25 -1.05 8.15
C PHE A 27 8.09 0.12 7.65
N GLN A 28 7.64 1.34 7.93
CA GLN A 28 8.35 2.55 7.57
C GLN A 28 8.95 3.15 8.85
N ALA A 29 10.27 2.99 9.03
CA ALA A 29 10.98 3.48 10.21
C ALA A 29 11.20 5.00 10.17
N ASN A 30 11.30 5.58 8.96
CA ASN A 30 11.50 7.01 8.73
C ASN A 30 10.32 7.58 7.94
N THR A 31 9.64 8.60 8.48
CA THR A 31 8.46 9.21 7.84
C THR A 31 8.76 9.87 6.50
N ASP A 32 10.01 10.26 6.26
CA ASP A 32 10.41 11.00 5.06
C ASP A 32 10.80 10.09 3.89
N GLN A 33 10.89 8.77 4.12
CA GLN A 33 11.26 7.81 3.08
C GLN A 33 10.03 7.22 2.40
N LEU A 34 9.84 7.55 1.12
CA LEU A 34 8.77 6.97 0.30
C LEU A 34 9.06 5.49 -0.02
N LEU A 35 8.00 4.68 0.00
CA LEU A 35 8.04 3.30 -0.48
C LEU A 35 7.77 3.27 -1.99
N ASP A 36 8.80 2.98 -2.80
CA ASP A 36 8.80 3.14 -4.27
C ASP A 36 8.39 1.87 -5.06
N GLN A 37 7.82 0.88 -4.38
CA GLN A 37 7.44 -0.39 -5.02
C GLN A 37 5.98 -0.35 -5.49
N SER A 38 5.76 -0.57 -6.79
CA SER A 38 4.44 -0.80 -7.37
C SER A 38 3.85 -2.12 -6.85
N CYS A 39 2.88 -2.03 -5.94
CA CYS A 39 2.16 -3.19 -5.42
C CYS A 39 0.71 -2.82 -5.07
N GLY A 40 -0.09 -3.86 -4.83
CA GLY A 40 -1.51 -3.75 -4.44
C GLY A 40 -2.46 -3.84 -5.64
N THR A 41 -3.75 -3.78 -5.35
CA THR A 41 -4.81 -3.94 -6.35
C THR A 41 -5.02 -2.62 -7.14
N PRO A 42 -4.89 -2.61 -8.49
CA PRO A 42 -4.89 -1.37 -9.28
C PRO A 42 -6.13 -0.47 -9.07
N HIS A 43 -7.31 -1.07 -8.94
CA HIS A 43 -8.56 -0.32 -8.76
C HIS A 43 -8.67 0.41 -7.41
N TYR A 44 -7.87 0.01 -6.42
CA TYR A 44 -7.85 0.61 -5.08
C TYR A 44 -6.55 1.38 -4.81
N ALA A 45 -5.71 1.57 -5.84
CA ALA A 45 -4.46 2.28 -5.74
C ALA A 45 -4.68 3.81 -5.81
N SER A 46 -4.05 4.53 -4.88
CA SER A 46 -4.01 5.99 -4.90
C SER A 46 -3.31 6.53 -6.16
N PRO A 47 -3.70 7.72 -6.68
CA PRO A 47 -3.22 8.25 -7.95
C PRO A 47 -1.70 8.47 -8.01
N GLU A 48 -1.05 8.78 -6.89
CA GLU A 48 0.40 8.99 -6.81
C GLU A 48 1.20 7.73 -7.18
N LYS A 49 0.63 6.53 -7.01
CA LYS A 49 1.29 5.28 -7.46
C LYS A 49 1.48 5.23 -8.99
N TYR A 50 0.66 5.97 -9.74
CA TYR A 50 0.77 6.08 -11.19
C TYR A 50 1.54 7.31 -11.64
N HIS A 51 1.79 8.27 -10.73
CA HIS A 51 2.48 9.53 -10.98
C HIS A 51 3.87 9.57 -10.34
N MET A 52 4.39 8.44 -9.84
CA MET A 52 5.78 8.35 -9.39
C MET A 52 6.68 8.84 -10.54
N PRO A 53 7.46 9.93 -10.35
CA PRO A 53 8.40 10.34 -11.38
C PRO A 53 9.34 9.16 -11.59
N VAL A 54 9.47 8.71 -12.85
CA VAL A 54 10.52 7.77 -13.23
C VAL A 54 11.80 8.33 -12.62
N MET A 55 12.33 7.70 -11.58
CA MET A 55 13.67 7.99 -11.08
C MET A 55 14.57 7.76 -12.29
N ARG A 56 14.91 8.85 -12.99
CA ARG A 56 15.92 8.83 -14.02
C ARG A 56 17.15 8.28 -13.31
N ASN A 57 17.63 7.14 -13.78
CA ASN A 57 18.91 6.59 -13.37
C ASN A 57 19.96 7.70 -13.49
N THR A 58 20.28 8.37 -12.39
CA THR A 58 21.53 9.13 -12.29
C THR A 58 22.56 8.14 -11.81
N THR A 59 23.07 7.36 -12.77
CA THR A 59 24.41 6.83 -12.67
C THR A 59 25.37 8.01 -12.70
N THR A 60 26.07 8.27 -11.61
CA THR A 60 27.41 8.87 -11.58
C THR A 60 28.12 8.35 -10.34
#